data_AF-A0A7J9XXB2-F1
#
_entry.id   AF-A0A7J9XXB2-F1
#
_cell.length_a   1.000
_cell.length_b   1.000
_cell.length_c   1.000
_cell.angle_alpha   90.00
_cell.angle_beta   90.00
_cell.angle_gamma   90.00
#
_symmetry.space_group_name_H-M   'P 1'
#
loop_
_entity.id
_entity.type
_entity.pdbx_description
1 polymer ?
#
loop_
_entity_poly.entity_id
_entity_poly.type
_entity_poly.pdbx_seq_one_letter_code
_entity_poly.pdbx_strand_id
1 'polypeptide(L)'
;MPDGRRPLGAEGMARLAAPALELVGRAAGAGGPAPEAVEVVVQRTAEGLTRFANSEVHQHVWTEHVSAAVRVVLPGGRAGVVNVSSDDPVEVARAADEAFTLARLTPEDPTFPGLAPPAPVETAPVDEATLALSPADRTAAVATLLAQVPQDYSASGAYQTGDHEL
;
A
#
# COMPACT_ATOMS: atom_id res chain seq x y z
N MET A 1 9.71 12.63 19.45
CA MET A 1 8.66 12.38 18.43
C MET A 1 8.19 13.72 17.90
N PRO A 2 8.63 14.11 16.69
CA PRO A 2 7.64 14.54 15.69
C PRO A 2 8.10 14.31 14.24
N ASP A 3 7.41 13.47 13.48
CA ASP A 3 7.33 13.56 12.01
C ASP A 3 6.39 12.48 11.52
N GLY A 4 5.23 12.83 10.97
CA GLY A 4 4.43 12.11 9.96
C GLY A 4 4.10 10.60 10.04
N ARG A 5 4.69 9.80 10.94
CA ARG A 5 4.69 8.33 10.95
C ARG A 5 3.40 7.74 11.54
N ARG A 6 2.24 8.14 11.05
CA ARG A 6 0.99 7.52 11.49
C ARG A 6 0.53 6.51 10.44
N PRO A 7 0.22 5.27 10.86
CA PRO A 7 -0.52 4.35 10.02
C PRO A 7 -1.80 5.02 9.51
N LEU A 8 -2.22 4.68 8.29
CA LEU A 8 -3.53 5.11 7.80
C LEU A 8 -4.64 4.51 8.68
N GLY A 9 -4.44 3.27 9.12
CA GLY A 9 -5.43 2.47 9.83
C GLY A 9 -6.66 2.17 8.98
N ALA A 10 -7.53 1.31 9.51
CA ALA A 10 -8.75 0.91 8.83
C ALA A 10 -9.64 2.10 8.41
N GLU A 11 -9.72 3.15 9.25
CA GLU A 11 -10.51 4.33 8.92
C GLU A 11 -9.88 5.16 7.79
N GLY A 12 -8.55 5.32 7.76
CA GLY A 12 -7.86 6.03 6.68
C GLY A 12 -7.99 5.31 5.35
N MET A 13 -7.84 3.99 5.36
CA MET A 13 -8.04 3.15 4.19
C MET A 13 -9.47 3.21 3.66
N ALA A 14 -10.46 3.14 4.56
CA ALA A 14 -11.87 3.28 4.20
C ALA A 14 -12.17 4.66 3.58
N ARG A 15 -11.61 5.75 4.13
CA ARG A 15 -11.76 7.09 3.56
C ARG A 15 -11.13 7.21 2.17
N LEU A 16 -9.97 6.57 1.94
CA LEU A 16 -9.29 6.59 0.66
C LEU A 16 -10.06 5.78 -0.41
N ALA A 17 -10.67 4.65 -0.02
CA ALA A 17 -11.44 3.80 -0.93
C ALA A 17 -12.85 4.32 -1.23
N ALA A 18 -13.49 5.04 -0.30
CA ALA A 18 -14.91 5.38 -0.38
C ALA A 18 -15.34 6.05 -1.70
N PRO A 19 -14.64 7.08 -2.24
CA PRO A 19 -15.05 7.72 -3.49
C PRO A 19 -15.04 6.80 -4.72
N ALA A 20 -14.13 5.83 -4.76
CA ALA A 20 -14.09 4.81 -5.80
C ALA A 20 -15.27 3.83 -5.68
N LEU A 21 -15.64 3.43 -4.46
CA LEU A 21 -16.78 2.54 -4.21
C LEU A 21 -18.13 3.19 -4.58
N GLU A 22 -18.24 4.52 -4.48
CA GLU A 22 -19.43 5.26 -4.91
C GLU A 22 -19.67 5.20 -6.43
N LEU A 23 -18.72 4.71 -7.23
CA LEU A 23 -18.84 4.55 -8.68
C LEU A 23 -20.10 3.77 -9.08
N VAL A 24 -20.50 2.76 -8.31
CA VAL A 24 -21.71 1.96 -8.59
C VAL A 24 -22.95 2.86 -8.67
N GLY A 25 -23.12 3.75 -7.68
CA GLY A 25 -24.24 4.70 -7.64
C GLY A 25 -24.15 5.76 -8.74
N ARG A 26 -22.95 6.28 -8.99
CA ARG A 26 -22.69 7.29 -10.04
C ARG A 26 -23.00 6.76 -11.44
N ALA A 27 -22.59 5.52 -11.74
CA ALA A 27 -22.78 4.90 -13.05
C ALA A 27 -24.25 4.52 -13.32
N ALA A 28 -24.99 4.08 -12.29
CA ALA A 28 -26.41 3.73 -12.43
C ALA A 28 -27.28 4.92 -12.91
N GLY A 29 -26.93 6.15 -12.53
CA GLY A 29 -27.63 7.36 -12.96
C GLY A 29 -27.36 7.80 -14.41
N ALA A 30 -26.34 7.26 -15.07
CA ALA A 30 -25.85 7.75 -16.36
C ALA A 30 -26.39 7.01 -17.60
N GLY A 31 -27.21 5.96 -17.43
CA GLY A 31 -27.89 5.28 -18.54
C GLY A 31 -27.04 4.28 -19.35
N GLY A 32 -25.97 3.74 -18.75
CA GLY A 32 -25.10 2.69 -19.32
C GLY A 32 -25.06 1.40 -18.49
N PRO A 33 -24.21 0.41 -18.84
CA PRO A 33 -24.04 -0.79 -18.01
C PRO A 33 -23.47 -0.38 -16.65
N ALA A 34 -24.22 -0.68 -15.59
CA ALA A 34 -23.77 -0.45 -14.22
C ALA A 34 -22.71 -1.50 -13.85
N PRO A 35 -21.67 -1.13 -13.08
CA PRO A 35 -20.78 -2.10 -12.45
C PRO A 35 -21.57 -3.10 -11.61
N GLU A 36 -21.27 -4.39 -11.78
CA GLU A 36 -21.76 -5.45 -10.87
C GLU A 36 -20.94 -5.48 -9.59
N ALA A 37 -19.67 -5.09 -9.68
CA ALA A 37 -18.79 -5.00 -8.53
C ALA A 37 -17.68 -3.95 -8.71
N VAL A 38 -17.25 -3.38 -7.59
CA VAL A 38 -16.05 -2.53 -7.49
C VAL A 38 -15.25 -3.03 -6.29
N GLU A 39 -13.97 -3.28 -6.50
CA GLU A 39 -13.00 -3.64 -5.47
C GLU A 39 -11.92 -2.57 -5.41
N VAL A 40 -11.56 -2.17 -4.19
CA VAL A 40 -10.45 -1.26 -3.93
C VAL A 40 -9.55 -1.91 -2.90
N VAL A 41 -8.31 -2.18 -3.28
CA VAL A 41 -7.27 -2.68 -2.38
C VAL A 41 -6.33 -1.52 -2.09
N VAL A 42 -6.33 -1.01 -0.86
CA VAL A 42 -5.43 0.05 -0.41
C VAL A 42 -4.24 -0.58 0.27
N GLN A 43 -3.03 -0.14 -0.07
CA GLN A 43 -1.81 -0.60 0.56
C GLN A 43 -1.02 0.59 1.07
N ARG A 44 -0.45 0.45 2.27
CA ARG A 44 0.58 1.35 2.76
C ARG A 44 1.82 0.56 3.13
N THR A 45 2.98 1.06 2.75
CA THR A 45 4.26 0.60 3.27
C THR A 45 5.01 1.80 3.82
N ALA A 46 5.55 1.67 5.02
CA ALA A 46 6.44 2.66 5.57
C ALA A 46 7.70 1.99 6.11
N GLU A 47 8.86 2.44 5.64
CA GLU A 47 10.13 1.78 5.85
C GLU A 47 11.22 2.78 6.22
N GLY A 48 11.97 2.45 7.27
CA GLY A 48 13.20 3.10 7.65
C GLY A 48 14.39 2.21 7.35
N LEU A 49 15.39 2.75 6.66
CA LEU A 49 16.55 2.01 6.19
C LEU A 49 17.84 2.76 6.50
N THR A 50 18.76 2.08 7.19
CA THR A 50 20.11 2.57 7.48
C THR A 50 21.12 1.67 6.77
N ARG A 51 21.93 2.23 5.85
CA ARG A 51 22.98 1.51 5.13
C ARG A 51 24.35 1.88 5.69
N PHE A 52 25.22 0.87 5.81
CA PHE A 52 26.60 1.04 6.19
C PHE A 52 27.53 0.26 5.26
N ALA A 53 28.72 0.80 5.03
CA ALA A 53 29.79 0.13 4.30
C ALA A 53 31.13 0.64 4.81
N ASN A 54 32.20 -0.13 4.60
CA ASN A 54 33.53 0.20 5.14
C ASN A 54 33.52 0.47 6.66
N SER A 55 32.62 -0.19 7.39
CA SER A 55 32.39 0.04 8.81
C SER A 55 31.95 1.47 9.19
N GLU A 56 31.30 2.18 8.26
CA GLU A 56 30.72 3.52 8.47
C GLU A 56 29.27 3.59 7.96
N VAL A 57 28.44 4.39 8.64
CA VAL A 57 27.06 4.64 8.20
C VAL A 57 27.06 5.66 7.07
N HIS A 58 26.52 5.28 5.91
CA HIS A 58 26.54 6.12 4.70
C HIS A 58 25.20 6.79 4.42
N GLN A 59 24.09 6.17 4.81
CA GLN A 59 22.75 6.66 4.51
C GLN A 59 21.75 6.23 5.58
N HIS A 60 20.85 7.13 5.93
CA HIS A 60 19.57 6.80 6.54
C HIS A 60 18.45 7.37 5.65
N VAL A 61 17.43 6.58 5.38
CA VAL A 61 16.25 7.02 4.62
C VAL A 61 14.99 6.53 5.31
N TRP A 62 13.93 7.33 5.19
CA TRP A 62 12.57 6.94 5.50
C TRP A 62 11.76 7.05 4.21
N THR A 63 10.95 6.06 3.92
CA THR A 63 10.09 6.03 2.75
C THR A 63 8.71 5.59 3.17
N GLU A 64 7.72 6.31 2.70
CA GLU A 64 6.31 5.97 2.83
C GLU A 64 5.70 5.91 1.44
N HIS A 65 4.90 4.89 1.21
CA HIS A 65 4.22 4.67 -0.06
C HIS A 65 2.79 4.22 0.22
N VAL A 66 1.84 4.92 -0.37
CA VAL A 66 0.43 4.55 -0.39
C VAL A 66 0.06 4.26 -1.84
N SER A 67 -0.65 3.16 -2.04
CA SER A 67 -1.19 2.78 -3.34
C SER A 67 -2.60 2.20 -3.21
N ALA A 68 -3.34 2.28 -4.30
CA ALA A 68 -4.64 1.64 -4.43
C ALA A 68 -4.72 0.89 -5.77
N ALA A 69 -5.19 -0.35 -5.72
CA ALA A 69 -5.61 -1.11 -6.89
C ALA A 69 -7.14 -1.08 -6.96
N VAL A 70 -7.68 -0.46 -8.02
CA VAL A 70 -9.12 -0.36 -8.25
C VAL A 70 -9.51 -1.29 -9.38
N ARG A 71 -10.41 -2.23 -9.10
CA ARG A 71 -11.00 -3.14 -10.07
C ARG A 71 -12.49 -2.82 -10.22
N VAL A 72 -12.93 -2.68 -11.46
CA VAL A 72 -14.35 -2.52 -11.80
C VAL A 72 -14.76 -3.69 -12.68
N VAL A 73 -15.86 -4.35 -12.31
CA VAL A 73 -16.42 -5.49 -13.05
C VAL A 73 -17.79 -5.10 -13.58
N LEU A 74 -17.98 -5.25 -14.88
CA LEU A 74 -19.26 -5.10 -15.57
C LEU A 74 -19.88 -6.47 -15.89
N PRO A 75 -21.18 -6.50 -16.28
CA PRO A 75 -21.85 -7.73 -16.64
C PRO A 75 -21.08 -8.58 -17.66
N GLY A 76 -21.14 -9.90 -17.46
CA GLY A 76 -20.43 -10.88 -18.27
C GLY A 76 -18.93 -10.95 -17.96
N GLY A 77 -18.50 -10.54 -16.76
CA GLY A 77 -17.12 -10.69 -16.29
C GLY A 77 -16.12 -9.71 -16.90
N ARG A 78 -16.59 -8.63 -17.53
CA ARG A 78 -15.70 -7.63 -18.14
C ARG A 78 -15.03 -6.80 -17.05
N ALA A 79 -13.73 -7.01 -16.83
CA ALA A 79 -12.98 -6.36 -15.76
C ALA A 79 -11.98 -5.33 -16.29
N GLY A 80 -11.93 -4.17 -15.65
CA GLY A 80 -10.86 -3.18 -15.81
C GLY A 80 -10.16 -2.97 -14.48
N VAL A 81 -8.83 -2.82 -14.50
CA VAL A 81 -8.00 -2.62 -13.30
C VAL A 81 -7.05 -1.46 -13.51
N VAL A 82 -6.98 -0.56 -12.53
CA VAL A 82 -6.04 0.57 -12.50
C VAL A 82 -5.34 0.59 -11.15
N ASN A 83 -4.02 0.76 -11.18
CA ASN A 83 -3.22 0.96 -9.97
C ASN A 83 -2.80 2.43 -9.91
N VAL A 84 -2.93 3.04 -8.73
CA VAL A 84 -2.53 4.42 -8.47
C VAL A 84 -1.67 4.47 -7.21
N SER A 85 -0.61 5.27 -7.23
CA SER A 85 0.25 5.53 -6.06
C SER A 85 -0.09 6.91 -5.51
N SER A 86 -1.12 6.98 -4.67
CA SER A 86 -1.63 8.23 -4.13
C SER A 86 -2.34 7.98 -2.80
N ASP A 87 -2.20 8.93 -1.88
CA ASP A 87 -2.98 9.07 -0.66
C ASP A 87 -4.17 10.04 -0.83
N ASP A 88 -4.44 10.50 -2.05
CA ASP A 88 -5.55 11.38 -2.39
C ASP A 88 -6.79 10.58 -2.84
N PRO A 89 -7.92 10.65 -2.11
CA PRO A 89 -9.17 10.01 -2.51
C PRO A 89 -9.70 10.43 -3.88
N VAL A 90 -9.35 11.63 -4.36
CA VAL A 90 -9.74 12.10 -5.69
C VAL A 90 -9.01 11.32 -6.79
N GLU A 91 -7.72 11.04 -6.62
CA GLU A 91 -6.96 10.23 -7.58
C GLU A 91 -7.43 8.77 -7.58
N VAL A 92 -7.81 8.23 -6.42
CA VAL A 92 -8.42 6.88 -6.33
C VAL A 92 -9.79 6.84 -7.02
N ALA A 93 -10.60 7.89 -6.89
CA ALA A 93 -11.86 8.01 -7.64
C ALA A 93 -11.63 8.07 -9.16
N ARG A 94 -10.61 8.82 -9.60
CA ARG A 94 -10.21 8.91 -11.00
C ARG A 94 -9.75 7.56 -11.54
N ALA A 95 -8.97 6.80 -10.76
CA ALA A 95 -8.60 5.42 -11.09
C ALA A 95 -9.82 4.51 -11.26
N ALA A 96 -10.89 4.70 -10.48
CA ALA A 96 -12.14 3.97 -10.66
C ALA A 96 -12.84 4.30 -11.98
N ASP A 97 -12.88 5.58 -12.37
CA ASP A 97 -13.47 6.01 -13.64
C ASP A 97 -12.67 5.48 -14.86
N GLU A 98 -11.34 5.45 -14.74
CA GLU A 98 -10.46 4.83 -15.72
C GLU A 98 -10.66 3.31 -15.79
N ALA A 99 -10.71 2.62 -14.65
CA ALA A 99 -10.99 1.18 -14.57
C ALA A 99 -12.35 0.82 -15.17
N PHE A 100 -13.37 1.65 -14.94
CA PHE A 100 -14.68 1.51 -15.57
C PHE A 100 -14.60 1.65 -17.10
N THR A 101 -13.83 2.62 -17.60
CA THR A 101 -13.59 2.79 -19.04
C THR A 101 -12.90 1.56 -19.64
N LEU A 102 -11.89 1.02 -18.95
CA LEU A 102 -11.21 -0.21 -19.38
C LEU A 102 -12.14 -1.43 -19.37
N ALA A 103 -12.98 -1.58 -18.34
CA ALA A 103 -13.96 -2.66 -18.27
C ALA A 103 -14.92 -2.64 -19.47
N ARG A 104 -15.37 -1.45 -19.92
CA ARG A 104 -16.24 -1.31 -21.10
C ARG A 104 -15.57 -1.71 -22.42
N LEU A 105 -14.25 -1.63 -22.50
CA LEU A 105 -13.46 -2.02 -23.67
C LEU A 105 -13.02 -3.49 -23.62
N THR A 106 -13.19 -4.14 -22.48
CA THR A 106 -12.76 -5.53 -22.26
C THR A 106 -13.84 -6.50 -22.75
N PRO A 107 -13.49 -7.58 -23.48
CA PRO A 107 -14.43 -8.64 -23.86
C PRO A 107 -15.09 -9.31 -22.65
N GLU A 108 -16.23 -9.97 -22.86
CA GLU A 108 -16.82 -10.81 -21.81
C GLU A 108 -15.89 -11.96 -21.46
N ASP A 109 -15.86 -12.28 -20.18
CA ASP A 109 -15.22 -13.46 -19.63
C ASP A 109 -16.26 -14.28 -18.87
N PRO A 110 -16.91 -15.25 -19.54
CA PRO A 110 -17.86 -16.16 -18.90
C PRO A 110 -17.22 -17.06 -17.84
N THR A 111 -15.88 -17.13 -17.77
CA THR A 111 -15.14 -17.93 -16.80
C THR A 111 -14.76 -17.15 -15.54
N PHE A 112 -15.03 -15.84 -15.50
CA PHE A 112 -14.79 -15.01 -14.34
C PHE A 112 -15.65 -15.50 -13.14
N PRO A 113 -15.04 -15.94 -12.03
CA PRO A 113 -15.77 -16.57 -10.93
C PRO A 113 -16.54 -15.57 -10.05
N GLY A 114 -16.42 -14.27 -10.29
CA GLY A 114 -16.85 -13.22 -9.38
C GLY A 114 -15.75 -12.79 -8.41
N LEU A 115 -16.04 -11.75 -7.63
CA LEU A 115 -15.18 -11.35 -6.51
C LEU A 115 -15.38 -12.30 -5.31
N ALA A 116 -14.35 -12.38 -4.46
CA ALA A 116 -14.44 -13.15 -3.22
C ALA A 116 -15.56 -12.57 -2.32
N PRO A 117 -16.40 -13.42 -1.71
CA PRO A 117 -17.39 -12.94 -0.75
C PRO A 117 -16.68 -12.43 0.53
N PRO A 118 -17.32 -11.55 1.31
CA PRO A 118 -16.81 -11.12 2.60
C PRO A 118 -16.49 -12.31 3.50
N ALA A 119 -15.30 -12.31 4.09
CA ALA A 119 -14.86 -13.33 5.04
C ALA A 119 -14.16 -12.66 6.24
N PRO A 120 -14.20 -13.26 7.44
CA PRO A 120 -13.40 -12.80 8.56
C PRO A 120 -11.92 -12.82 8.20
N VAL A 121 -11.21 -11.74 8.55
CA VAL A 121 -9.75 -11.63 8.38
C VAL A 121 -9.12 -11.56 9.77
N GLU A 122 -8.09 -12.37 10.00
CA GLU A 122 -7.28 -12.28 11.21
C GLU A 122 -6.25 -11.15 11.06
N THR A 123 -6.20 -10.24 12.02
CA THR A 123 -5.18 -9.19 12.06
C THR A 123 -3.89 -9.77 12.65
N ALA A 124 -2.76 -9.58 11.94
CA ALA A 124 -1.46 -9.91 12.50
C ALA A 124 -1.11 -8.95 13.65
N PRO A 125 -0.50 -9.44 14.75
CA PRO A 125 -0.04 -8.56 15.82
C PRO A 125 1.09 -7.67 15.31
N VAL A 126 1.10 -6.42 15.76
CA VAL A 126 2.13 -5.44 15.44
C VAL A 126 3.18 -5.41 16.56
N ASP A 127 4.46 -5.37 16.20
CA ASP A 127 5.54 -5.10 17.14
C ASP A 127 5.74 -3.59 17.31
N GLU A 128 5.16 -3.05 18.38
CA GLU A 128 5.24 -1.63 18.74
C GLU A 128 6.69 -1.14 18.92
N ALA A 129 7.60 -2.01 19.37
CA ALA A 129 9.01 -1.63 19.52
C ALA A 129 9.64 -1.39 18.15
N THR A 130 9.30 -2.21 17.15
CA THR A 130 9.76 -2.02 15.77
C THR A 130 9.20 -0.73 15.16
N LEU A 131 7.92 -0.40 15.38
CA LEU A 131 7.31 0.84 14.90
C LEU A 131 7.94 2.11 15.49
N ALA A 132 8.35 2.04 16.77
CA ALA A 132 8.89 3.18 17.49
C ALA A 132 10.34 3.53 17.07
N LEU A 133 11.05 2.64 16.36
CA LEU A 133 12.46 2.83 16.03
C LEU A 133 12.68 4.05 15.14
N SER A 134 13.49 4.97 15.65
CA SER A 134 13.95 6.14 14.92
C SER A 134 15.19 5.83 14.06
N PRO A 135 15.54 6.73 13.12
CA PRO A 135 16.82 6.65 12.42
C PRO A 135 18.03 6.59 13.37
N ALA A 136 17.95 7.28 14.52
CA ALA A 136 19.01 7.27 15.52
C ALA A 136 19.14 5.90 16.20
N ASP A 137 18.02 5.25 16.52
CA ASP A 137 18.02 3.92 17.14
C ASP A 137 18.63 2.86 16.21
N ARG A 138 18.26 2.88 14.92
CA ARG A 138 18.88 2.01 13.90
C ARG A 138 20.38 2.29 13.78
N THR A 139 20.78 3.56 13.76
CA THR A 139 22.19 3.95 13.69
C THR A 139 22.98 3.47 14.90
N ALA A 140 22.42 3.60 16.11
CA ALA A 140 23.05 3.12 17.34
C ALA A 140 23.21 1.60 17.36
N ALA A 141 22.22 0.86 16.85
CA ALA A 141 22.30 -0.58 16.70
C ALA A 141 23.37 -1.00 15.67
N VAL A 142 23.46 -0.31 14.53
CA VAL A 142 24.54 -0.52 13.55
C VAL A 142 25.89 -0.21 14.17
N ALA A 143 26.04 0.90 14.91
CA ALA A 143 27.29 1.24 15.59
C ALA A 143 27.71 0.16 16.61
N THR A 144 26.75 -0.41 17.34
CA THR A 144 26.98 -1.51 18.28
C THR A 144 27.50 -2.76 17.56
N LEU A 145 26.94 -3.08 16.39
CA LEU A 145 27.41 -4.18 15.54
C LEU A 145 28.83 -3.90 15.02
N LEU A 146 29.08 -2.70 14.51
CA LEU A 146 30.37 -2.31 13.93
C LEU A 146 31.50 -2.30 14.98
N ALA A 147 31.19 -1.99 16.25
CA ALA A 147 32.16 -2.05 17.34
C ALA A 147 32.69 -3.47 17.62
N GLN A 148 32.01 -4.51 17.15
CA GLN A 148 32.44 -5.90 17.28
C GLN A 148 33.30 -6.39 16.10
N VAL A 149 33.45 -5.57 15.06
CA VAL A 149 34.23 -5.92 13.86
C VAL A 149 35.73 -5.75 14.17
N PRO A 150 36.56 -6.79 14.00
CA PRO A 150 38.00 -6.66 14.21
C PRO A 150 38.62 -5.65 13.23
N GLN A 151 39.71 -5.00 13.63
CA GLN A 151 40.33 -3.91 12.86
C GLN A 151 40.81 -4.34 11.46
N ASP A 152 41.07 -5.63 11.25
CA ASP A 152 41.56 -6.18 9.98
C ASP A 152 40.41 -6.49 9.00
N TYR A 153 39.16 -6.24 9.40
CA TYR A 153 37.95 -6.50 8.62
C TYR A 153 37.12 -5.22 8.45
N SER A 154 36.37 -5.18 7.35
CA SER A 154 35.34 -4.16 7.12
C SER A 154 33.97 -4.81 7.04
N ALA A 155 32.95 -4.11 7.51
CA ALA A 155 31.57 -4.56 7.45
C ALA A 155 30.73 -3.66 6.54
N SER A 156 29.80 -4.29 5.84
CA SER A 156 28.81 -3.63 4.97
C SER A 156 27.47 -4.32 5.13
N GLY A 157 26.38 -3.56 5.09
CA GLY A 157 25.04 -4.10 5.27
C GLY A 157 23.99 -3.02 5.43
N ALA A 158 22.82 -3.45 5.89
CA ALA A 158 21.70 -2.57 6.15
C ALA A 158 20.88 -3.02 7.35
N TYR A 159 20.28 -2.06 8.05
CA TYR A 159 19.23 -2.27 9.04
C TYR A 159 17.95 -1.63 8.50
N GLN A 160 16.94 -2.46 8.24
CA GLN A 160 15.58 -2.04 7.89
C GLN A 160 14.57 -2.29 9.02
N THR A 161 13.65 -1.35 9.20
CA THR A 161 12.45 -1.44 10.06
C THR A 161 11.27 -0.92 9.27
N GLY A 162 10.08 -1.50 9.40
CA GLY A 162 8.93 -0.95 8.69
C GLY A 162 7.60 -1.59 9.08
N ASP A 163 6.55 -1.04 8.51
CA ASP A 163 5.17 -1.50 8.67
C ASP A 163 4.47 -1.59 7.31
N HIS A 164 3.49 -2.50 7.25
CA HIS A 164 2.66 -2.73 6.09
C HIS A 164 1.21 -2.82 6.51
N GLU A 165 0.35 -2.06 5.83
CA GLU A 165 -1.10 -2.11 5.97
C GLU A 165 -1.73 -2.53 4.65
N LEU A 166 -2.80 -3.34 4.72
CA LEU A 166 -3.64 -3.81 3.61
C LEU A 166 -5.13 -3.71 4.00
#